data_AF-A0AAU5LXK9-F1
#
_entry.id   AF-A0AAU5LXK9-F1
#
_cell.length_a   1.000
_cell.length_b   1.000
_cell.length_c   1.000
_cell.angle_alpha   90.00
_cell.angle_beta   90.00
_cell.angle_gamma   90.00
#
_symmetry.space_group_name_H-M   'P 1'
#
loop_
_entity.id
_entity.type
_entity.pdbx_description
1 polymer ?
#
loop_
_entity_poly.entity_id
_entity_poly.type
_entity_poly.pdbx_seq_one_letter_code
_entity_poly.pdbx_strand_id
1 'polypeptide(L)' 'MAHSQSVILQTILAAIDRRHEIVDIVFDAASEDDALAKIAELLNVDQVMAGAVLDQQFRCLLPERRTRMTDQQNALTT' A
#
# COMPACT_ATOMS: atom_id res chain seq x y z
N MET A 1 11.89 9.36 -6.01
CA MET A 1 12.59 9.74 -4.76
C MET A 1 12.78 8.50 -3.90
N ALA A 2 13.85 8.41 -3.10
CA ALA A 2 14.01 7.27 -2.18
C ALA A 2 13.06 7.45 -0.99
N HIS A 3 12.19 6.47 -0.75
CA HIS A 3 11.26 6.48 0.38
C HIS A 3 11.90 5.79 1.58
N SER A 4 11.66 6.31 2.78
CA SER A 4 12.10 5.61 4.00
C SER A 4 11.28 4.35 4.20
N GLN A 5 11.86 3.35 4.86
CA GLN A 5 11.14 2.11 5.19
C GLN A 5 9.88 2.37 6.02
N SER A 6 9.91 3.39 6.88
CA SER A 6 8.76 3.83 7.68
C SER A 6 7.60 4.31 6.81
N VAL A 7 7.89 5.18 5.82
CA VAL A 7 6.88 5.70 4.89
C VAL A 7 6.32 4.57 4.03
N ILE A 8 7.16 3.66 3.54
CA ILE A 8 6.72 2.52 2.74
C ILE A 8 5.74 1.65 3.54
N LEU A 9 6.11 1.33 4.78
CA LEU A 9 5.30 0.47 5.63
C LEU A 9 3.97 1.13 6.04
N GLN A 10 3.99 2.44 6.28
CA GLN A 10 2.78 3.23 6.53
C GLN A 10 1.83 3.20 5.33
N THR A 11 2.32 3.38 4.11
CA THR A 11 1.48 3.31 2.90
C THR A 11 0.90 1.91 2.70
N ILE A 12 1.70 0.86 2.91
CA ILE A 12 1.24 -0.54 2.82
C ILE A 12 0.12 -0.79 3.83
N LEU A 13 0.27 -0.35 5.08
CA LEU A 13 -0.76 -0.52 6.11
C LEU A 13 -2.03 0.26 5.76
N ALA A 14 -1.91 1.49 5.26
CA ALA A 14 -3.05 2.27 4.76
C ALA A 14 -3.79 1.57 3.60
N ALA A 15 -3.04 0.97 2.67
CA ALA A 15 -3.62 0.20 1.57
C ALA A 15 -4.35 -1.06 2.05
N ILE A 16 -3.84 -1.74 3.07
CA ILE A 16 -4.48 -2.91 3.68
C ILE A 16 -5.79 -2.54 4.36
N ASP A 17 -5.84 -1.40 5.04
CA ASP A 17 -7.07 -0.90 5.66
C ASP A 17 -8.12 -0.57 4.60
N ARG A 18 -7.69 -0.03 3.46
CA ARG A 18 -8.53 0.31 2.30
C ARG A 18 -8.57 -0.77 1.21
N ARG A 19 -8.28 -2.03 1.57
CA ARG A 19 -8.11 -3.14 0.60
C ARG A 19 -9.29 -3.36 -0.34
N HIS A 20 -10.51 -3.04 0.08
CA HIS A 20 -11.69 -3.19 -0.77
C HIS A 20 -11.69 -2.17 -1.90
N GLU A 21 -11.44 -0.90 -1.59
CA GLU A 21 -11.28 0.17 -2.58
C GLU A 21 -10.11 -0.11 -3.53
N ILE A 22 -8.99 -0.62 -3.02
CA ILE A 22 -7.85 -1.01 -3.86
C ILE A 22 -8.23 -2.13 -4.85
N VAL A 23 -8.94 -3.15 -4.38
CA VAL A 23 -9.40 -4.25 -5.24
C VAL A 23 -10.38 -3.74 -6.30
N ASP A 24 -11.33 -2.88 -5.92
CA ASP A 24 -12.29 -2.30 -6.85
C ASP A 24 -11.57 -1.45 -7.93
N ILE A 25 -10.61 -0.60 -7.53
CA ILE A 25 -9.79 0.18 -8.47
C ILE A 25 -9.05 -0.71 -9.46
N VAL A 26 -8.39 -1.76 -8.96
CA VAL A 26 -7.60 -2.68 -9.83
C VAL A 26 -8.52 -3.44 -10.77
N PHE A 27 -9.70 -3.85 -10.31
CA PHE A 27 -10.65 -4.60 -11.12
C PHE A 27 -11.28 -3.74 -12.23
N ASP A 28 -11.58 -2.48 -11.93
CA ASP A 28 -12.22 -1.53 -12.86
C ASP A 28 -11.22 -0.73 -13.72
N ALA A 29 -9.92 -0.90 -13.52
CA ALA A 29 -8.90 -0.14 -14.23
C ALA A 29 -8.80 -0.54 -15.72
N ALA A 30 -8.62 0.47 -16.57
CA ALA A 30 -8.43 0.26 -18.00
C ALA A 30 -7.03 -0.25 -18.36
N SER A 31 -6.04 0.01 -17.50
CA SER A 31 -4.64 -0.40 -17.64
C SER A 31 -3.94 -0.37 -16.28
N GLU A 32 -2.72 -0.89 -16.21
CA GLU A 32 -1.88 -0.79 -15.02
C GLU A 32 -1.57 0.68 -14.67
N ASP A 33 -1.27 1.52 -15.66
CA ASP A 33 -1.03 2.96 -15.46
C ASP A 33 -2.26 3.68 -14.87
N ASP A 34 -3.47 3.30 -15.30
CA ASP A 34 -4.74 3.82 -14.75
C ASP A 34 -4.92 3.38 -13.29
N ALA A 35 -4.64 2.12 -12.98
CA ALA A 35 -4.68 1.62 -11.60
C ALA A 35 -3.66 2.35 -10.71
N LEU A 36 -2.43 2.53 -11.17
CA LEU A 36 -1.37 3.24 -10.44
C LEU A 36 -1.77 4.69 -10.15
N ALA A 37 -2.33 5.40 -11.13
CA ALA A 37 -2.80 6.77 -10.96
C ALA A 37 -3.93 6.87 -9.91
N LYS A 38 -4.93 5.97 -9.99
CA LYS A 38 -6.05 5.92 -9.04
C LYS A 38 -5.63 5.53 -7.62
N ILE A 39 -4.70 4.58 -7.47
CA ILE A 39 -4.16 4.19 -6.16
C ILE A 39 -3.33 5.32 -5.55
N ALA A 40 -2.50 5.99 -6.37
CA ALA A 40 -1.72 7.16 -5.95
C ALA A 40 -2.64 8.28 -5.42
N GLU A 41 -3.73 8.57 -6.14
CA GLU A 41 -4.76 9.53 -5.71
C GLU A 41 -5.46 9.06 -4.42
N LEU A 42 -5.90 7.80 -4.38
CA LEU A 42 -6.61 7.22 -3.24
C LEU A 42 -5.81 7.40 -1.95
N LEU A 43 -4.53 7.06 -1.98
CA LEU A 43 -3.66 7.06 -0.80
C LEU A 43 -2.89 8.37 -0.61
N ASN A 44 -3.04 9.33 -1.53
CA ASN A 44 -2.27 10.58 -1.58
C ASN A 44 -0.75 10.35 -1.53
N VAL A 45 -0.26 9.46 -2.40
CA VAL A 45 1.15 9.08 -2.54
C VAL A 45 1.64 9.25 -3.97
N ASP A 46 2.94 9.11 -4.21
CA ASP A 46 3.47 9.11 -5.58
C ASP A 46 3.29 7.75 -6.28
N GLN A 47 3.55 7.70 -7.59
CA GLN A 47 3.40 6.47 -8.38
C GLN A 47 4.34 5.33 -7.93
N VAL A 48 5.51 5.65 -7.36
CA VAL A 48 6.44 4.63 -6.85
C VAL A 48 5.80 3.90 -5.66
N MET A 49 5.17 4.66 -4.77
CA MET A 49 4.45 4.11 -3.64
C MET A 49 3.16 3.38 -4.02
N ALA A 50 2.45 3.86 -5.04
CA ALA A 50 1.34 3.13 -5.63
C ALA A 50 1.78 1.78 -6.22
N GLY A 51 2.95 1.74 -6.87
CA GLY A 51 3.57 0.49 -7.35
C GLY A 51 3.86 -0.49 -6.22
N ALA A 52 4.42 -0.02 -5.10
CA ALA A 52 4.67 -0.87 -3.93
C ALA A 52 3.38 -1.49 -3.35
N VAL A 53 2.24 -0.80 -3.46
CA VAL A 53 0.92 -1.32 -3.08
C VAL A 53 0.46 -2.39 -4.07
N LEU A 54 0.64 -2.17 -5.37
CA LEU A 54 0.25 -3.12 -6.42
C LEU A 54 1.07 -4.42 -6.35
N ASP A 55 2.37 -4.31 -6.02
CA ASP A 55 3.29 -5.43 -5.82
C ASP A 55 3.05 -6.19 -4.49
N GLN A 56 2.10 -5.76 -3.67
CA GLN A 56 1.84 -6.37 -2.38
C GLN A 56 1.37 -7.82 -2.53
N GLN A 57 2.03 -8.71 -1.81
CA GLN A 57 1.66 -10.12 -1.79
C GLN A 57 0.49 -10.38 -0.82
N PHE A 58 -0.53 -11.13 -1.26
CA PHE A 58 -1.73 -11.45 -0.47
C PHE A 58 -1.45 -11.99 0.94
N ARG A 59 -0.33 -12.69 1.15
CA ARG A 59 0.09 -13.17 2.49
C ARG A 59 0.21 -12.04 3.51
N CYS A 60 0.47 -10.81 3.09
CA CYS A 60 0.56 -9.65 3.97
C CYS A 60 -0.77 -9.27 4.63
N LEU A 61 -1.90 -9.76 4.09
CA LEU A 61 -3.24 -9.55 4.66
C LEU A 61 -3.51 -10.45 5.88
N LEU A 62 -2.71 -11.50 6.09
CA LEU A 62 -2.86 -12.39 7.25
C LEU A 62 -2.68 -11.59 8.56
N PRO A 63 -3.50 -11.85 9.60
CA PRO A 63 -3.44 -11.10 10.87
C PRO A 63 -2.02 -11.01 11.45
N GLU A 64 -1.30 -12.14 11.48
CA GLU A 64 0.09 -12.22 11.98
C GLU A 64 1.06 -11.29 11.23
N ARG A 65 0.88 -11.15 9.91
CA ARG A 65 1.74 -10.30 9.07
C ARG A 65 1.40 -8.83 9.27
N ARG A 66 0.11 -8.50 9.37
CA ARG A 66 -0.36 -7.15 9.65
C ARG A 66 0.16 -6.65 11.00
N THR A 67 -0.01 -7.44 12.06
CA THR A 67 0.51 -7.09 13.40
C THR A 67 2.01 -6.83 13.36
N ARG A 68 2.79 -7.72 12.74
CA ARG A 68 4.25 -7.53 12.61
C ARG A 68 4.61 -6.24 11.88
N MET A 69 3.92 -5.90 10.80
CA MET A 69 4.16 -4.66 10.06
C MET A 69 3.81 -3.43 10.90
N THR A 70 2.70 -3.46 11.64
CA THR A 70 2.34 -2.38 12.56
C THR A 70 3.38 -2.18 13.66
N ASP A 71 3.87 -3.26 14.27
CA ASP A 71 4.91 -3.21 15.30
C ASP A 71 6.22 -2.61 14.75
N GLN A 72 6.60 -3.02 13.52
CA GLN A 72 7.76 -2.48 12.83
C GLN A 72 7.60 -0.99 12.49
N GLN A 73 6.41 -0.56 12.08
CA GLN A 73 6.13 0.85 11.80
C GLN A 73 6.32 1.69 13.07
N ASN A 74 5.73 1.25 14.18
CA ASN A 74 5.83 1.94 15.47
C ASN A 74 7.28 2.09 15.94
N ALA A 75 8.09 1.05 15.75
CA ALA A 75 9.51 1.06 16.08
C ALA A 75 10.35 2.02 15.21
N LEU A 76 9.90 2.34 14.00
CA LEU A 76 10.58 3.29 13.09
C LEU A 76 10.13 4.75 13.28
N THR A 77 9.07 4.99 14.04
CA THR A 77 8.55 6.33 14.38
C THR A 77 8.84 6.78 15.81
N THR A 78 9.50 5.93 16.61
CA THR A 78 9.97 6.25 17.97
C THR A 78 11.42 6.72 17.92
#